data_AF-A0A2D6FCY1-F1
#
_entry.id   AF-A0A2D6FCY1-F1
#
_cell.length_a   1.000
_cell.length_b   1.000
_cell.length_c   1.000
_cell.angle_alpha   90.00
_cell.angle_beta   90.00
_cell.angle_gamma   90.00
#
_symmetry.space_group_name_H-M   'P 1'
#
loop_
_entity.id
_entity.type
_entity.pdbx_description
1 polymer ?
#
loop_
_entity_poly.entity_id
_entity_poly.type
_entity_poly.pdbx_seq_one_letter_code
_entity_poly.pdbx_strand_id
1 'polypeptide(L)'
;MVAPRIQALAGKTSLTAMNYKIIAAFLVITSIPTPVHAAENTDVCSQKPVVMVVDGVTDDRKQMAVYGQALKASGLHQNAGSYYLNDPRPLRILEGNRNQNHVTLLINFPSECAALEFWKSPIYNQKIRPLRKGAGDYTVELYRLLE
;
A
#
# COMPACT_ATOMS: atom_id res chain seq x y z
N MET A 1 -25.88 -40.31 -35.15
CA MET A 1 -24.75 -41.06 -34.59
C MET A 1 -25.29 -42.04 -33.55
N VAL A 2 -25.08 -43.33 -33.85
CA VAL A 2 -24.90 -44.50 -32.97
C VAL A 2 -25.14 -44.30 -31.46
N ALA A 3 -26.12 -45.02 -30.92
CA ALA A 3 -26.16 -45.50 -29.53
C ALA A 3 -25.23 -46.74 -29.41
N PRO A 4 -24.68 -47.14 -28.23
CA PRO A 4 -25.55 -47.88 -27.29
C PRO A 4 -25.13 -47.94 -25.78
N ARG A 5 -26.10 -48.47 -25.02
CA ARG A 5 -26.05 -49.47 -23.93
C ARG A 5 -25.29 -49.23 -22.61
N ILE A 6 -26.13 -49.22 -21.57
CA ILE A 6 -25.90 -49.72 -20.21
C ILE A 6 -25.56 -51.22 -20.22
N GLN A 7 -24.62 -51.64 -19.36
CA GLN A 7 -24.66 -52.92 -18.66
C GLN A 7 -23.94 -52.81 -17.31
N ALA A 8 -24.65 -53.16 -16.24
CA ALA A 8 -24.10 -53.43 -14.92
C ALA A 8 -23.47 -54.83 -14.89
N LEU A 9 -22.53 -55.08 -13.97
CA LEU A 9 -22.37 -56.37 -13.29
C LEU A 9 -21.45 -56.25 -12.07
N ALA A 10 -21.84 -56.99 -11.04
CA ALA A 10 -21.32 -57.04 -9.69
C ALA A 10 -19.98 -57.79 -9.57
N GLY A 11 -19.29 -57.64 -8.43
CA GLY A 11 -18.22 -58.56 -8.04
C GLY A 11 -17.41 -58.07 -6.84
N LYS A 12 -17.81 -58.48 -5.64
CA LYS A 12 -17.01 -58.37 -4.42
C LYS A 12 -15.84 -59.36 -4.50
N THR A 13 -14.62 -58.91 -4.19
CA THR A 13 -13.58 -59.81 -3.70
C THR A 13 -12.68 -59.08 -2.71
N SER A 14 -12.68 -59.61 -1.49
CA SER A 14 -11.80 -59.28 -0.37
C SER A 14 -10.34 -59.48 -0.77
N LEU A 15 -9.47 -58.50 -0.51
CA LEU A 15 -8.04 -58.74 -0.42
C LEU A 15 -7.53 -58.41 0.99
N THR A 16 -7.03 -59.47 1.60
CA THR A 16 -6.37 -59.59 2.88
C THR A 16 -5.17 -58.65 2.99
N ALA A 17 -4.95 -58.18 4.22
CA ALA A 17 -3.87 -57.29 4.63
C ALA A 17 -2.48 -57.75 4.20
N MET A 18 -1.67 -56.81 3.72
CA MET A 18 -0.21 -56.95 3.63
C MET A 18 0.42 -55.68 4.19
N ASN A 19 0.90 -55.78 5.43
CA ASN A 19 1.55 -54.72 6.17
C ASN A 19 2.90 -54.36 5.55
N TYR A 20 2.97 -53.24 4.83
CA TYR A 20 4.25 -52.57 4.54
C TYR A 20 4.43 -51.41 5.50
N LYS A 21 5.36 -51.56 6.45
CA LYS A 21 5.83 -50.47 7.31
C LYS A 21 6.70 -49.53 6.46
N ILE A 22 6.09 -48.51 5.86
CA ILE A 22 6.82 -47.36 5.30
C ILE A 22 6.92 -46.33 6.43
N ILE A 23 8.10 -46.23 7.03
CA ILE A 23 8.43 -45.14 7.95
C ILE A 23 8.67 -43.90 7.09
N ALA A 24 7.65 -43.06 6.96
CA ALA A 24 7.79 -41.74 6.34
C ALA A 24 8.53 -40.82 7.33
N ALA A 25 9.81 -40.58 7.08
CA ALA A 25 10.56 -39.54 7.76
C ALA A 25 10.09 -38.17 7.25
N PHE A 26 9.21 -37.51 8.00
CA PHE A 26 8.81 -36.14 7.73
C PHE A 26 9.99 -35.20 8.02
N LEU A 27 10.65 -34.71 6.96
CA LEU A 27 11.62 -33.62 7.04
C LEU A 27 10.85 -32.31 7.22
N VAL A 28 10.72 -31.84 8.46
CA VAL A 28 10.09 -30.54 8.77
C VAL A 28 11.08 -29.44 8.37
N ILE A 29 10.87 -28.84 7.20
CA ILE A 29 11.54 -27.60 6.80
C ILE A 29 10.89 -26.48 7.61
N THR A 30 11.54 -26.08 8.71
CA THR A 30 11.13 -24.90 9.45
C THR A 30 11.51 -23.66 8.62
N SER A 31 10.50 -23.00 8.06
CA SER A 31 10.67 -21.68 7.46
C SER A 31 11.17 -20.73 8.54
N ILE A 32 12.45 -20.32 8.45
CA ILE A 32 12.97 -19.26 9.30
C ILE A 32 12.21 -17.98 8.90
N PRO A 33 11.44 -17.35 9.80
CA PRO A 33 10.85 -16.06 9.51
C PRO A 33 12.00 -15.08 9.29
N THR A 34 12.10 -14.53 8.08
CA THR A 34 12.95 -13.36 7.85
C THR A 34 12.42 -12.24 8.75
N PRO A 35 13.25 -11.65 9.63
CA PRO A 35 12.83 -10.47 10.36
C PRO A 35 12.62 -9.38 9.32
N VAL A 36 11.35 -9.04 9.06
CA VAL A 36 10.98 -7.76 8.46
C VAL A 36 11.55 -6.71 9.39
N HIS A 37 12.67 -6.09 8.99
CA HIS A 37 13.16 -4.88 9.63
C HIS A 37 12.12 -3.78 9.35
N ALA A 38 11.06 -3.75 10.15
CA ALA A 38 10.35 -2.52 10.40
C ALA A 38 11.39 -1.62 11.08
N ALA A 39 11.86 -0.60 10.36
CA ALA A 39 12.80 0.36 10.92
C ALA A 39 12.23 0.87 12.25
N GLU A 40 12.96 0.62 13.33
CA GLU A 40 12.60 1.05 14.67
C GLU A 40 12.67 2.58 14.67
N ASN A 41 11.51 3.23 14.54
CA ASN A 41 11.40 4.69 14.52
C ASN A 41 11.75 5.23 15.91
N THR A 42 13.03 5.45 16.16
CA THR A 42 13.49 6.31 17.24
C THR A 42 12.96 7.72 16.97
N ASP A 43 12.42 8.38 17.99
CA ASP A 43 11.69 9.67 17.91
C ASP A 43 12.57 10.88 17.52
N VAL A 44 13.74 10.64 16.92
CA VAL A 44 14.70 11.65 16.46
C VAL A 44 14.50 11.86 14.97
N CYS A 45 14.01 13.05 14.61
CA CYS A 45 13.86 13.48 13.22
C CYS A 45 15.00 14.42 12.80
N SER A 46 15.34 14.40 11.52
CA SER A 46 16.34 15.29 10.91
C SER A 46 15.82 16.71 10.72
N GLN A 47 16.71 17.70 10.88
CA GLN A 47 16.43 19.10 10.51
C GLN A 47 16.73 19.41 9.03
N LYS A 48 17.21 18.43 8.25
CA LYS A 48 17.45 18.59 6.81
C LYS A 48 16.15 18.54 6.00
N PRO A 49 16.03 19.31 4.91
CA PRO A 49 14.86 19.28 4.02
C PRO A 49 14.56 17.89 3.47
N VAL A 50 13.26 17.64 3.26
CA VAL A 50 12.75 16.38 2.71
C VAL A 50 11.61 16.65 1.72
N VAL A 51 11.36 15.68 0.83
CA VAL A 51 10.19 15.65 -0.02
C VAL A 51 9.27 14.54 0.44
N MET A 52 8.03 14.89 0.76
CA MET A 52 6.96 13.91 0.91
C MET A 52 6.39 13.58 -0.47
N VAL A 53 6.39 12.31 -0.81
CA VAL A 53 5.78 11.80 -2.04
C VAL A 53 4.49 11.07 -1.65
N VAL A 54 3.38 11.49 -2.24
CA VAL A 54 2.09 10.80 -2.16
C VAL A 54 1.82 10.19 -3.52
N ASP A 55 1.78 8.86 -3.61
CA ASP A 55 1.63 8.13 -4.86
C ASP A 55 0.47 7.15 -4.75
N GLY A 56 -0.40 7.09 -5.76
CA GLY A 56 -1.53 6.16 -5.69
C GLY A 56 -2.62 6.41 -6.71
N VAL A 57 -3.74 5.70 -6.58
CA VAL A 57 -4.90 5.79 -7.49
C VAL A 57 -6.06 6.49 -6.79
N THR A 58 -6.64 7.49 -7.45
CA THR A 58 -7.85 8.18 -6.98
C THR A 58 -9.11 7.61 -7.63
N ASP A 59 -9.91 6.89 -6.84
CA ASP A 59 -11.16 6.29 -7.30
C ASP A 59 -12.36 7.23 -7.19
N ASP A 60 -12.43 8.07 -6.14
CA ASP A 60 -13.46 9.11 -5.98
C ASP A 60 -12.85 10.52 -5.98
N ARG A 61 -12.90 11.16 -7.14
CA ARG A 61 -12.38 12.53 -7.34
C ARG A 61 -13.18 13.58 -6.57
N LYS A 62 -14.50 13.38 -6.37
CA LYS A 62 -15.34 14.36 -5.66
C LYS A 62 -15.02 14.33 -4.18
N GLN A 63 -14.93 13.14 -3.59
CA GLN A 63 -14.52 12.97 -2.20
C GLN A 63 -13.10 13.47 -1.97
N MET A 64 -12.18 13.21 -2.91
CA MET A 64 -10.81 13.74 -2.82
C MET A 64 -10.77 15.28 -2.89
N ALA A 65 -11.66 15.92 -3.66
CA ALA A 65 -11.76 17.37 -3.71
C ALA A 65 -12.23 17.96 -2.35
N VAL A 66 -13.19 17.32 -1.68
CA VAL A 66 -13.62 17.71 -0.33
C VAL A 66 -12.45 17.62 0.67
N TYR A 67 -11.69 16.52 0.63
CA TYR A 67 -10.48 16.36 1.43
C TYR A 67 -9.45 17.48 1.14
N GLY A 68 -9.18 17.76 -0.14
CA GLY A 68 -8.23 18.80 -0.55
C GLY A 68 -8.64 20.20 -0.10
N GLN A 69 -9.94 20.52 -0.16
CA GLN A 69 -10.47 21.80 0.34
C GLN A 69 -10.32 21.93 1.86
N ALA A 70 -10.64 20.87 2.62
CA ALA A 70 -10.46 20.85 4.06
C ALA A 70 -8.98 20.98 4.46
N LEU A 71 -8.08 20.29 3.74
CA LEU A 71 -6.65 20.40 3.96
C LEU A 71 -6.14 21.82 3.68
N LYS A 72 -6.55 22.43 2.57
CA LYS A 72 -6.20 23.82 2.24
C LYS A 72 -6.71 24.82 3.30
N ALA A 73 -7.95 24.66 3.75
CA ALA A 73 -8.56 25.55 4.73
C ALA A 73 -7.93 25.44 6.14
N SER A 74 -7.31 24.29 6.45
CA SER A 74 -6.73 24.04 7.77
C SER A 74 -5.46 24.84 8.10
N GLY A 75 -4.78 25.40 7.09
CA GLY A 75 -3.50 26.08 7.28
C GLY A 75 -2.31 25.15 7.56
N LEU A 76 -2.50 23.82 7.58
CA LEU A 76 -1.46 22.87 7.98
C LEU A 76 -0.19 22.97 7.14
N HIS A 77 -0.32 23.14 5.82
CA HIS A 77 0.84 23.26 4.95
C HIS A 77 1.64 24.54 5.22
N GLN A 78 0.94 25.65 5.46
CA GLN A 78 1.53 26.94 5.79
C GLN A 78 2.26 26.88 7.13
N ASN A 79 1.62 26.29 8.16
CA ASN A 79 2.21 26.14 9.49
C ASN A 79 3.46 25.25 9.47
N ALA A 80 3.49 24.22 8.62
CA ALA A 80 4.65 23.35 8.46
C ALA A 80 5.74 23.94 7.54
N GLY A 81 5.56 25.15 6.99
CA GLY A 81 6.50 25.75 6.03
C GLY A 81 6.62 24.98 4.72
N SER A 82 5.61 24.18 4.37
CA SER A 82 5.63 23.28 3.22
C SER A 82 4.96 23.87 1.98
N TYR A 83 5.34 23.38 0.80
CA TYR A 83 4.73 23.77 -0.47
C TYR A 83 4.73 22.62 -1.48
N TYR A 84 3.75 22.62 -2.39
CA TYR A 84 3.66 21.64 -3.47
C TYR A 84 4.68 21.92 -4.57
N LEU A 85 5.32 20.86 -5.06
CA LEU A 85 6.31 20.94 -6.14
C LEU A 85 5.70 20.69 -7.53
N ASN A 86 4.52 20.08 -7.61
CA ASN A 86 3.88 19.73 -8.87
C ASN A 86 2.34 19.71 -8.78
N ASP A 87 1.70 19.70 -9.95
CA ASP A 87 0.33 19.17 -10.08
C ASP A 87 0.38 17.63 -9.96
N PRO A 88 -0.47 17.01 -9.14
CA PRO A 88 -0.46 15.56 -8.93
C PRO A 88 -0.69 14.73 -10.20
N ARG A 89 -1.22 15.31 -11.28
CA ARG A 89 -1.44 14.62 -12.55
C ARG A 89 -0.34 14.99 -13.56
N PRO A 90 0.24 14.01 -14.27
CA PRO A 90 1.28 14.29 -15.24
C PRO A 90 0.73 15.10 -16.41
N LEU A 91 1.50 16.09 -16.87
CA LEU A 91 1.20 16.83 -18.10
C LEU A 91 1.30 15.93 -19.34
N ARG A 92 2.24 14.98 -19.34
CA ARG A 92 2.48 14.01 -20.41
C ARG A 92 3.19 12.77 -19.85
N ILE A 93 2.86 11.60 -20.39
CA ILE A 93 3.62 10.35 -20.19
C ILE A 93 4.65 10.24 -21.32
N LEU A 94 5.94 10.19 -20.98
CA LEU A 94 7.03 10.09 -21.96
C LEU A 94 7.35 8.64 -22.33
N GLU A 95 7.21 7.72 -21.38
CA GLU A 95 7.46 6.29 -21.56
C GLU A 95 6.47 5.48 -20.70
N GLY A 96 6.10 4.29 -21.20
CA GLY A 96 5.21 3.36 -20.50
C GLY A 96 3.75 3.80 -20.50
N ASN A 97 2.96 3.13 -19.65
CA ASN A 97 1.54 3.41 -19.44
C ASN A 97 1.27 3.57 -17.95
N ARG A 98 0.34 4.46 -17.59
CA ARG A 98 -0.08 4.68 -16.21
C ARG A 98 -1.60 4.74 -16.14
N ASN A 99 -2.18 4.26 -15.05
CA ASN A 99 -3.61 4.41 -14.80
C ASN A 99 -3.97 5.91 -14.84
N GLN A 100 -5.02 6.29 -15.56
CA GLN A 100 -5.44 7.69 -15.73
C GLN A 100 -5.85 8.37 -14.41
N ASN A 101 -6.25 7.57 -13.42
CA ASN A 101 -6.58 8.01 -12.08
C ASN A 101 -5.39 7.98 -11.13
N HIS A 102 -4.23 7.51 -11.58
CA HIS A 102 -3.01 7.57 -10.80
C HIS A 102 -2.55 9.02 -10.62
N VAL A 103 -2.13 9.36 -9.41
CA VAL A 103 -1.60 10.65 -9.01
C VAL A 103 -0.27 10.49 -8.27
N THR A 104 0.64 11.44 -8.48
CA THR A 104 1.90 11.55 -7.74
C THR A 104 2.08 12.99 -7.30
N LEU A 105 1.94 13.27 -6.01
CA LEU A 105 2.10 14.60 -5.43
C LEU A 105 3.41 14.69 -4.64
N LEU A 106 4.21 15.70 -4.93
CA LEU A 106 5.45 16.00 -4.23
C LEU A 106 5.26 17.26 -3.39
N ILE A 107 5.65 17.16 -2.12
CA ILE A 107 5.53 18.24 -1.14
C ILE A 107 6.90 18.47 -0.52
N ASN A 108 7.46 19.67 -0.69
CA ASN A 108 8.69 20.04 -0.01
C ASN A 108 8.40 20.43 1.44
N PHE A 109 9.17 19.89 2.37
CA PHE A 109 9.21 20.34 3.76
C PHE A 109 10.60 20.88 4.11
N PRO A 110 10.70 21.91 4.97
CA PRO A 110 11.98 22.46 5.38
C PRO A 110 12.79 21.49 6.24
N SER A 111 12.15 20.53 6.89
CA SER A 111 12.80 19.45 7.62
C SER A 111 11.96 18.17 7.70
N GLU A 112 12.59 17.02 7.97
CA GLU A 112 11.88 15.78 8.33
C GLU A 112 10.99 16.00 9.56
N CYS A 113 11.47 16.77 10.55
CA CYS A 113 10.67 17.12 11.72
C CYS A 113 9.38 17.86 11.36
N ALA A 114 9.44 18.87 10.48
CA ALA A 114 8.26 19.59 10.02
C ALA A 114 7.27 18.68 9.27
N ALA A 115 7.79 17.76 8.45
CA ALA A 115 6.96 16.78 7.75
C ALA A 115 6.26 15.82 8.72
N LEU A 116 6.96 15.35 9.75
CA LEU A 116 6.40 14.47 10.77
C LEU A 116 5.41 15.19 11.69
N GLU A 117 5.65 16.47 12.03
CA GLU A 117 4.70 17.28 12.79
C GLU A 117 3.39 17.47 12.01
N PHE A 118 3.49 17.82 10.72
CA PHE A 118 2.34 17.84 9.82
C PHE A 118 1.61 16.49 9.82
N TRP A 119 2.34 15.39 9.62
CA TRP A 119 1.76 14.06 9.48
C TRP A 119 1.11 13.56 10.77
N LYS A 120 1.71 13.84 11.93
CA LYS A 120 1.22 13.44 13.26
C LYS A 120 0.16 14.41 13.81
N SER A 121 -0.13 15.52 13.13
CA SER A 121 -1.11 16.52 13.55
C SER A 121 -2.47 15.90 13.95
N PRO A 122 -3.01 16.24 15.14
CA PRO A 122 -4.35 15.79 15.54
C PRO A 122 -5.44 16.25 14.58
N ILE A 123 -5.38 17.50 14.10
CA ILE A 123 -6.34 18.02 13.11
C ILE A 123 -6.27 17.20 11.82
N TYR A 124 -5.06 16.91 11.33
CA TYR A 124 -4.91 16.10 10.13
C TYR A 124 -5.49 14.70 10.33
N ASN A 125 -5.07 13.99 11.38
CA ASN A 125 -5.44 12.59 11.57
C ASN A 125 -6.90 12.37 11.97
N GLN A 126 -7.48 13.28 12.76
CA GLN A 126 -8.82 13.09 13.33
C GLN A 126 -9.92 13.76 12.52
N LYS A 127 -9.61 14.83 11.77
CA LYS A 127 -10.62 15.63 11.06
C LYS A 127 -10.48 15.57 9.55
N ILE A 128 -9.25 15.63 9.02
CA ILE A 128 -9.02 15.81 7.58
C ILE A 128 -8.81 14.46 6.88
N ARG A 129 -7.84 13.66 7.29
CA ARG A 129 -7.52 12.35 6.69
C ARG A 129 -8.73 11.41 6.58
N PRO A 130 -9.67 11.34 7.55
CA PRO A 130 -10.87 10.51 7.40
C PRO A 130 -11.77 10.90 6.22
N LEU A 131 -11.73 12.16 5.76
CA LEU A 131 -12.56 12.63 4.64
C LEU A 131 -12.24 11.92 3.33
N ARG A 132 -11.00 11.45 3.14
CA ARG A 132 -10.59 10.67 1.96
C ARG A 132 -10.75 9.15 2.13
N LYS A 133 -11.40 8.66 3.19
CA LYS A 133 -11.59 7.23 3.41
C LYS A 133 -12.39 6.63 2.25
N GLY A 134 -11.80 5.67 1.55
CA GLY A 134 -12.40 5.02 0.38
C GLY A 134 -12.28 5.81 -0.93
N ALA A 135 -11.67 6.99 -0.93
CA ALA A 135 -11.52 7.82 -2.13
C ALA A 135 -10.34 7.39 -3.03
N GLY A 136 -9.56 6.41 -2.59
CA GLY A 136 -8.39 5.88 -3.29
C GLY A 136 -7.39 5.25 -2.34
N ASP A 137 -6.37 4.63 -2.92
CA ASP A 137 -5.28 3.99 -2.20
C ASP A 137 -3.96 4.71 -2.51
N TYR A 138 -3.19 5.03 -1.46
CA TYR A 138 -2.00 5.88 -1.56
C TYR A 138 -0.91 5.42 -0.61
N THR A 139 0.32 5.40 -1.11
CA THR A 139 1.53 5.44 -0.29
C THR A 139 1.87 6.89 0.06
N VAL A 140 2.49 7.08 1.22
CA VAL A 140 3.04 8.38 1.63
C VAL A 140 4.41 8.14 2.24
N GLU A 141 5.43 8.70 1.60
CA GLU A 141 6.83 8.39 1.88
C GLU A 141 7.64 9.69 1.98
N LEU A 142 8.72 9.69 2.76
CA LEU A 142 9.66 10.81 2.86
C LEU A 142 10.98 10.44 2.18
N TYR A 143 11.47 11.34 1.34
CA TYR A 143 12.75 11.24 0.66
C TYR A 143 13.67 12.38 1.07
N ARG A 144 14.95 12.08 1.26
CA ARG A 144 15.99 13.11 1.41
C ARG A 144 16.24 13.75 0.05
N LEU A 145 16.51 15.06 0.05
CA LEU A 145 17.07 15.72 -1.12
C LEU A 145 18.53 15.29 -1.30
N LEU A 146 18.97 15.16 -2.55
CA LEU A 146 20.38 15.00 -2.86
C LEU A 146 21.07 16.35 -2.65
N GLU A 147 22.17 16.34 -1.89
CA GLU A 147 23.06 17.49 -1.66
C GLU A 147 24.14 17.56 -2.74
#